data_AF-A0A1H1S353-F1
#
_entry.id   AF-A0A1H1S353-F1
#
_cell.length_a   1.000
_cell.length_b   1.000
_cell.length_c   1.000
_cell.angle_alpha   90.00
_cell.angle_beta   90.00
_cell.angle_gamma   90.00
#
_symmetry.space_group_name_H-M   'P 1'
#
loop_
_entity.id
_entity.type
_entity.pdbx_description
1 polymer ?
#
loop_
_entity_poly.entity_id
_entity_poly.type
_entity_poly.pdbx_seq_one_letter_code
_entity_poly.pdbx_strand_id
1 'polypeptide(L)'
;MIFIKGVFSKYAMTPTHCKNLISTSKFKLFFLTMIVFGFSSCNPIALVNPDSYGEKWDNTYLWFKPGDMKTIYISDSGDPETAEPIPNDSEFLIEWNKKGEVYKLKVTSYYKDIDFAWFTGYDADNPSEEIPWIQNGNTIELQSAKLLPLENGAYQVSISDDLDN
;
A
#
# COMPACT_ATOMS: atom_id res chain seq x y z
N MET A 1 -52.80 -18.16 4.77
CA MET A 1 -51.81 -19.06 4.13
C MET A 1 -52.56 -19.94 3.14
N ILE A 2 -52.50 -19.60 1.84
CA ILE A 2 -53.11 -20.38 0.74
C ILE A 2 -52.09 -20.42 -0.39
N PHE A 3 -51.67 -21.65 -0.71
CA PHE A 3 -50.90 -22.04 -1.87
C PHE A 3 -51.77 -21.98 -3.12
N ILE A 4 -51.23 -21.49 -4.26
CA ILE A 4 -51.66 -21.94 -5.58
C ILE A 4 -50.42 -22.22 -6.43
N LYS A 5 -50.16 -23.52 -6.62
CA LYS A 5 -49.30 -24.10 -7.65
C LYS A 5 -49.88 -23.80 -9.04
N GLY A 6 -48.99 -23.63 -10.00
CA GLY A 6 -49.28 -23.14 -11.34
C GLY A 6 -50.12 -24.02 -12.26
N VAL A 7 -50.53 -23.39 -13.36
CA VAL A 7 -51.08 -23.92 -14.61
C VAL A 7 -50.82 -22.76 -15.61
N PHE A 8 -50.08 -22.85 -16.72
CA PHE A 8 -50.29 -23.70 -17.88
C PHE A 8 -48.99 -23.87 -18.69
N SER A 9 -48.84 -25.09 -19.18
CA SER A 9 -47.88 -25.53 -20.18
C SER A 9 -48.46 -25.36 -21.59
N LYS A 10 -47.56 -25.28 -22.58
CA LYS A 10 -47.73 -25.51 -24.03
C LYS A 10 -48.25 -24.34 -24.87
N TYR A 11 -47.31 -23.66 -25.53
CA TYR A 11 -47.28 -23.62 -26.99
C TYR A 11 -45.84 -23.76 -27.46
N ALA A 12 -45.54 -24.92 -28.07
CA ALA A 12 -44.35 -25.14 -28.86
C ALA A 12 -44.65 -24.68 -30.29
N MET A 13 -43.79 -23.83 -30.85
CA MET A 13 -43.67 -23.69 -32.30
C MET A 13 -42.22 -23.30 -32.63
N THR A 14 -41.42 -24.30 -32.97
CA THR A 14 -40.15 -24.13 -33.69
C THR A 14 -40.42 -23.66 -35.11
N PRO A 15 -39.53 -22.83 -35.67
CA PRO A 15 -39.14 -22.95 -37.06
C PRO A 15 -37.69 -23.44 -37.14
N THR A 16 -37.53 -24.53 -37.85
CA THR A 16 -36.29 -25.18 -38.23
C THR A 16 -35.55 -24.34 -39.29
N HIS A 17 -34.22 -24.47 -39.30
CA HIS A 17 -33.27 -24.12 -40.35
C HIS A 17 -32.66 -22.71 -40.40
N CYS A 18 -31.52 -22.58 -39.71
CA CYS A 18 -30.28 -22.18 -40.39
C CYS A 18 -29.14 -23.05 -39.85
N LYS A 19 -28.85 -24.15 -40.57
CA LYS A 19 -27.55 -24.80 -40.48
C LYS A 19 -26.54 -23.82 -41.07
N ASN A 20 -25.62 -23.31 -40.26
CA ASN A 20 -24.29 -22.95 -40.74
C ASN A 20 -23.27 -23.30 -39.68
N LEU A 21 -22.43 -24.27 -40.04
CA LEU A 21 -21.16 -24.58 -39.43
C LEU A 21 -20.37 -23.27 -39.26
N ILE A 22 -20.23 -22.80 -38.02
CA ILE A 22 -19.13 -21.90 -37.67
C ILE A 22 -18.47 -22.50 -36.45
N SER A 23 -17.26 -23.00 -36.69
CA SER A 23 -16.34 -23.61 -35.73
C SER A 23 -16.28 -22.83 -34.42
N THR A 24 -16.82 -23.43 -33.35
CA THR A 24 -16.91 -22.90 -31.99
C THR A 24 -15.57 -22.83 -31.25
N SER A 25 -14.47 -23.16 -31.92
CA SER A 25 -13.13 -23.16 -31.32
C SER A 25 -12.47 -21.77 -31.33
N LYS A 26 -12.68 -20.96 -32.37
CA LYS A 26 -11.96 -19.69 -32.54
C LYS A 26 -12.58 -18.51 -31.79
N PHE A 27 -13.89 -18.55 -31.56
CA PHE A 27 -14.61 -17.45 -30.90
C PHE A 27 -14.40 -17.41 -29.37
N LYS A 28 -14.15 -18.56 -28.74
CA LYS A 28 -13.82 -18.64 -27.30
C LYS A 28 -12.42 -18.10 -26.99
N LEU A 29 -11.47 -18.24 -27.91
CA LEU A 29 -10.10 -17.78 -27.72
C LEU A 29 -10.02 -16.24 -27.72
N PHE A 30 -10.83 -15.58 -28.55
CA PHE A 30 -10.86 -14.13 -28.66
C PHE A 30 -11.37 -13.44 -27.38
N PHE A 31 -12.35 -14.05 -26.70
CA PHE A 31 -12.83 -13.58 -25.40
C PHE A 31 -11.81 -13.83 -24.28
N LEU A 32 -11.06 -14.93 -24.33
CA LEU A 32 -10.03 -15.22 -23.33
C LEU A 32 -8.84 -14.24 -23.45
N THR A 33 -8.42 -13.89 -24.67
CA THR A 33 -7.37 -12.89 -24.89
C THR A 33 -7.77 -11.49 -24.42
N MET A 34 -9.04 -11.10 -24.56
CA MET A 34 -9.50 -9.79 -24.12
C MET A 34 -9.55 -9.66 -22.58
N ILE A 35 -9.83 -10.77 -21.87
CA ILE A 35 -9.77 -10.82 -20.41
C ILE A 35 -8.30 -10.78 -19.92
N VAL A 36 -7.38 -11.50 -20.56
CA VAL A 36 -5.96 -11.51 -20.17
C VAL A 36 -5.30 -10.14 -20.38
N PHE A 37 -5.62 -9.44 -21.47
CA PHE A 37 -5.14 -8.06 -21.68
C PHE A 37 -5.81 -7.03 -20.76
N GLY A 38 -7.04 -7.28 -20.29
CA GLY A 38 -7.75 -6.39 -19.36
C GLY A 38 -7.18 -6.36 -17.94
N PHE A 39 -6.39 -7.36 -17.54
CA PHE A 39 -5.69 -7.41 -16.25
C PHE A 39 -4.18 -7.15 -16.35
N SER A 40 -3.68 -6.83 -17.55
CA SER A 40 -2.25 -6.57 -17.78
C SER A 40 -1.80 -5.16 -17.36
N SER A 41 -2.70 -4.33 -16.80
CA SER A 41 -2.37 -2.98 -16.34
C SER A 41 -2.20 -2.86 -14.81
N CYS A 42 -2.16 -3.96 -14.07
CA CYS A 42 -1.59 -3.94 -12.73
C CYS A 42 -0.07 -3.91 -12.90
N ASN A 43 0.48 -2.70 -13.02
CA ASN A 43 1.92 -2.47 -13.10
C ASN A 43 2.51 -2.81 -11.72
N PRO A 44 3.20 -3.95 -11.53
CA PRO A 44 3.73 -4.35 -10.22
C PRO A 44 4.85 -3.40 -9.74
N ILE A 45 5.33 -2.53 -10.63
CA ILE A 45 6.33 -1.50 -10.35
C ILE A 45 5.73 -0.29 -9.64
N ALA A 46 4.41 -0.08 -9.71
CA ALA A 46 3.75 1.03 -9.01
C ALA A 46 3.79 0.90 -7.48
N LEU A 47 4.02 -0.31 -6.95
CA LEU A 47 4.17 -0.53 -5.50
C LEU A 47 5.60 -0.32 -5.00
N VAL A 48 6.58 -0.11 -5.89
CA VAL A 48 8.02 -0.25 -5.56
C VAL A 48 8.82 1.04 -5.79
N ASN A 49 8.20 2.13 -6.24
CA ASN A 49 8.91 3.40 -6.33
C ASN A 49 7.99 4.59 -6.05
N PRO A 50 8.16 5.32 -4.93
CA PRO A 50 7.41 6.55 -4.67
C PRO A 50 7.63 7.61 -5.76
N ASP A 51 8.71 7.52 -6.55
CA ASP A 51 8.97 8.41 -7.69
C ASP A 51 8.12 8.10 -8.95
N SER A 52 7.34 7.01 -8.95
CA SER A 52 6.59 6.54 -10.13
C SER A 52 5.14 7.05 -10.22
N TYR A 53 4.65 7.76 -9.21
CA TYR A 53 3.34 8.41 -9.24
C TYR A 53 3.46 9.78 -9.92
N GLY A 54 2.65 9.98 -10.96
CA GLY A 54 2.69 11.15 -11.87
C GLY A 54 2.31 12.50 -11.23
N GLU A 55 2.03 12.53 -9.94
CA GLU A 55 2.03 13.71 -9.08
C GLU A 55 2.87 13.33 -7.85
N LYS A 56 3.95 14.08 -7.59
CA LYS A 56 4.76 13.86 -6.38
C LYS A 56 3.86 14.10 -5.18
N TRP A 57 3.58 13.07 -4.40
CA TRP A 57 2.97 13.23 -3.10
C TRP A 57 3.88 14.12 -2.25
N ASP A 58 3.28 15.06 -1.52
CA ASP A 58 4.02 15.89 -0.57
C ASP A 58 4.43 15.00 0.62
N ASN A 59 5.61 14.40 0.49
CA ASN A 59 6.19 13.52 1.47
C ASN A 59 7.07 14.33 2.43
N THR A 60 6.92 14.07 3.73
CA THR A 60 7.89 14.50 4.73
C THR A 60 8.81 13.34 5.04
N TYR A 61 10.12 13.57 5.00
CA TYR A 61 11.13 12.56 5.26
C TYR A 61 11.76 12.80 6.64
N LEU A 62 11.45 11.90 7.57
CA LEU A 62 11.95 11.94 8.93
C LEU A 62 13.16 11.03 9.07
N TRP A 63 14.26 11.58 9.53
CA TRP A 63 15.50 10.84 9.78
C TRP A 63 15.79 10.79 11.28
N PHE A 64 16.08 9.62 11.80
CA PHE A 64 16.38 9.45 13.21
C PHE A 64 17.42 8.37 13.44
N LYS A 65 18.15 8.49 14.54
CA LYS A 65 19.06 7.45 15.02
C LYS A 65 18.41 6.82 16.24
N PRO A 66 18.08 5.52 16.22
CA PRO A 66 17.47 4.85 17.38
C PRO A 66 18.23 5.04 18.71
N GLY A 67 19.55 5.24 18.65
CA GLY A 67 20.40 5.48 19.83
C GLY A 67 20.38 6.92 20.34
N ASP A 68 19.86 7.87 19.56
CA ASP A 68 19.72 9.29 19.90
C ASP A 68 18.37 9.83 19.41
N MET A 69 17.35 9.68 20.26
CA MET A 69 15.97 10.09 19.97
C MET A 69 15.65 11.53 20.40
N LYS A 70 16.65 12.35 20.79
CA LYS A 70 16.40 13.73 21.25
C LYS A 70 16.11 14.68 20.08
N THR A 71 16.78 14.44 18.96
CA THR A 71 16.70 15.25 17.76
C THR A 71 16.44 14.31 16.60
N ILE A 72 15.46 14.66 15.78
CA ILE A 72 15.25 14.05 14.47
C ILE A 72 15.60 15.08 13.40
N TYR A 73 15.76 14.64 12.16
CA TYR A 73 16.00 15.54 11.04
C TYR A 73 14.87 15.41 10.04
N ILE A 74 14.48 16.53 9.43
CA ILE A 74 13.35 16.58 8.48
C ILE A 74 13.84 17.13 7.15
N SER A 75 13.46 16.50 6.06
CA SER A 75 13.58 17.07 4.71
C SER A 75 12.33 16.82 3.87
N ASP A 76 12.10 17.67 2.88
CA ASP A 76 10.99 17.54 1.91
C ASP A 76 11.39 16.75 0.65
N SER A 77 12.69 16.48 0.48
CA SER A 77 13.26 15.96 -0.77
C SER A 77 13.73 14.50 -0.68
N GLY A 78 13.72 13.91 0.52
CA GLY A 78 14.33 12.62 0.78
C GLY A 78 15.86 12.62 0.73
N ASP A 79 16.49 13.79 0.54
CA ASP A 79 17.95 13.95 0.62
C ASP A 79 18.36 14.28 2.06
N PRO A 80 19.19 13.44 2.71
CA PRO A 80 19.66 13.68 4.08
C PRO A 80 20.54 14.93 4.20
N GLU A 81 21.18 15.41 3.12
CA GLU A 81 22.01 16.63 3.16
C GLU A 81 21.16 17.90 3.32
N THR A 82 19.89 17.83 2.90
CA THR A 82 18.93 18.92 3.04
C THR A 82 18.14 18.86 4.35
N ALA A 83 18.40 17.85 5.19
CA ALA A 83 17.62 17.61 6.38
C ALA A 83 18.01 18.56 7.53
N GLU A 84 17.02 19.24 8.09
CA GLU A 84 17.20 20.17 9.20
C GLU A 84 16.89 19.49 10.54
N PRO A 85 17.73 19.69 11.59
CA PRO A 85 17.48 19.11 12.89
C PRO A 85 16.36 19.82 13.63
N ILE A 86 15.42 19.07 14.16
CA ILE A 86 14.37 19.57 15.06
C ILE A 86 14.29 18.71 16.34
N PRO A 87 13.83 19.28 17.48
CA PRO A 87 13.53 18.49 18.66
C PRO A 87 12.49 17.41 18.38
N ASN A 88 12.75 16.18 18.82
CA ASN A 88 11.74 15.14 18.81
C ASN A 88 10.68 15.48 19.85
N ASP A 89 9.41 15.63 19.43
CA ASP A 89 8.26 16.20 20.15
C ASP A 89 7.76 17.59 19.67
N SER A 90 8.45 18.23 18.72
CA SER A 90 8.04 19.57 18.24
C SER A 90 6.94 19.52 17.17
N GLU A 91 7.17 18.74 16.11
CA GLU A 91 6.20 18.53 15.02
C GLU A 91 5.83 17.05 14.87
N PHE A 92 6.83 16.19 15.09
CA PHE A 92 6.68 14.75 15.09
C PHE A 92 7.26 14.18 16.36
N LEU A 93 6.64 13.09 16.83
CA LEU A 93 7.15 12.24 17.89
C LEU A 93 7.51 10.87 17.30
N ILE A 94 8.79 10.52 17.34
CA ILE A 94 9.26 9.18 17.01
C ILE A 94 9.64 8.46 18.30
N GLU A 95 9.06 7.27 18.48
CA GLU A 95 9.37 6.36 19.56
C GLU A 95 9.96 5.06 18.99
N TRP A 96 11.13 4.69 19.50
CA TRP A 96 11.81 3.44 19.16
C TRP A 96 12.05 2.64 20.43
N ASN A 97 11.51 1.43 20.52
CA ASN A 97 11.77 0.55 21.66
C ASN A 97 11.96 -0.91 21.23
N LYS A 98 12.55 -1.70 22.14
CA LYS A 98 12.77 -3.14 21.96
C LYS A 98 12.15 -3.89 23.12
N LYS A 99 11.43 -4.98 22.83
CA LYS A 99 10.92 -5.94 23.81
C LYS A 99 11.21 -7.36 23.34
N GLY A 100 12.20 -8.01 23.96
CA GLY A 100 12.70 -9.30 23.47
C GLY A 100 13.30 -9.15 22.08
N GLU A 101 12.90 -10.00 21.13
CA GLU A 101 13.35 -9.94 19.73
C GLU A 101 12.51 -9.00 18.85
N VAL A 102 11.47 -8.36 19.40
CA VAL A 102 10.57 -7.49 18.66
C VAL A 102 10.91 -6.04 18.94
N TYR A 103 11.10 -5.25 17.89
CA TYR A 103 11.16 -3.80 18.00
C TYR A 103 9.79 -3.20 17.74
N LYS A 104 9.56 -2.01 18.31
CA LYS A 104 8.42 -1.15 18.02
C LYS A 104 8.95 0.20 17.56
N LEU A 105 8.50 0.59 16.37
CA LEU A 105 8.59 1.95 15.86
C LEU A 105 7.18 2.56 15.92
N LYS A 106 7.07 3.77 16.46
CA LYS A 106 5.85 4.56 16.43
C LYS A 106 6.19 5.98 15.99
N VAL A 107 5.41 6.50 15.07
CA VAL A 107 5.52 7.88 14.60
C VAL A 107 4.16 8.54 14.79
N THR A 108 4.16 9.73 15.39
CA THR A 108 2.97 10.56 15.59
C THR A 108 3.22 11.94 15.00
N SER A 109 2.31 12.42 14.15
CA SER A 109 2.28 13.81 13.69
C SER A 109 1.36 14.63 14.59
N TYR A 110 1.77 15.82 15.02
CA TYR A 110 0.90 16.65 15.87
C TYR A 110 -0.10 17.50 15.10
N TYR A 111 0.14 17.72 13.81
CA TYR A 111 -0.60 18.71 13.03
C TYR A 111 -1.43 18.11 11.90
N LYS A 112 -1.14 16.89 11.46
CA LYS A 112 -1.79 16.25 10.32
C LYS A 112 -2.01 14.75 10.55
N ASP A 113 -2.99 14.19 9.85
CA ASP A 113 -3.12 12.74 9.76
C ASP A 113 -2.03 12.16 8.85
N ILE A 114 -1.64 10.92 9.10
CA ILE A 114 -0.62 10.22 8.31
C ILE A 114 -1.34 9.18 7.48
N ASP A 115 -1.33 9.31 6.15
CA ASP A 115 -2.06 8.41 5.26
C ASP A 115 -1.24 7.18 4.88
N PHE A 116 0.05 7.39 4.63
CA PHE A 116 0.97 6.36 4.18
C PHE A 116 2.34 6.55 4.82
N ALA A 117 3.05 5.44 5.02
CA ALA A 117 4.43 5.49 5.48
C ALA A 117 5.31 4.38 4.92
N TRP A 118 6.57 4.72 4.70
CA TRP A 118 7.62 3.80 4.31
C TRP A 118 8.82 3.94 5.25
N PHE A 119 9.53 2.83 5.50
CA PHE A 119 10.64 2.79 6.46
C PHE A 119 11.84 2.00 5.94
N THR A 120 13.02 2.62 5.96
CA THR A 120 14.27 2.00 5.48
C THR A 120 14.80 0.89 6.40
N GLY A 121 14.41 0.88 7.67
CA GLY A 121 14.88 -0.09 8.65
C GLY A 121 14.06 -1.39 8.72
N TYR A 122 13.27 -1.71 7.69
CA TYR A 122 12.48 -2.94 7.62
C TYR A 122 13.12 -3.94 6.65
N ASP A 123 13.49 -5.13 7.16
CA ASP A 123 14.07 -6.22 6.37
C ASP A 123 12.99 -7.02 5.65
N ALA A 124 12.56 -6.53 4.48
CA ALA A 124 11.59 -7.20 3.62
C ALA A 124 12.20 -8.41 2.90
N ASP A 125 11.49 -9.54 2.89
CA ASP A 125 11.95 -10.77 2.24
C ASP A 125 11.95 -10.64 0.70
N ASN A 126 11.12 -9.73 0.18
CA ASN A 126 11.00 -9.44 -1.23
C ASN A 126 10.48 -8.01 -1.49
N PRO A 127 10.68 -7.46 -2.70
CA PRO A 127 10.29 -6.07 -3.02
C PRO A 127 8.77 -5.79 -2.98
N SER A 128 7.92 -6.82 -2.93
CA SER A 128 6.47 -6.69 -2.89
C SER A 128 5.90 -6.93 -1.49
N GLU A 129 6.74 -7.15 -0.47
CA GLU A 129 6.28 -7.26 0.91
C GLU A 129 5.87 -5.88 1.42
N GLU A 130 4.60 -5.74 1.79
CA GLU A 130 4.09 -4.55 2.44
C GLU A 130 4.56 -4.48 3.90
N ILE A 131 4.91 -3.27 4.35
CA ILE A 131 5.22 -3.04 5.77
C ILE A 131 3.90 -3.03 6.56
N PRO A 132 3.74 -3.89 7.57
CA PRO A 132 2.46 -4.08 8.26
C PRO A 132 2.22 -2.97 9.31
N TRP A 133 2.05 -1.73 8.84
CA TRP A 133 1.72 -0.60 9.70
C TRP A 133 0.34 -0.75 10.32
N ILE A 134 0.22 -0.35 11.58
CA ILE A 134 -1.03 -0.13 12.27
C ILE A 134 -1.25 1.38 12.29
N GLN A 135 -2.22 1.86 11.52
CA GLN A 135 -2.54 3.28 11.40
C GLN A 135 -3.72 3.64 12.31
N ASN A 136 -3.67 4.82 12.92
CA ASN A 136 -4.71 5.39 13.75
C ASN A 136 -4.67 6.93 13.67
N GLY A 137 -5.31 7.50 12.64
CA GLY A 137 -5.28 8.94 12.35
C GLY A 137 -3.85 9.43 12.12
N ASN A 138 -3.42 10.39 12.93
CA ASN A 138 -2.08 10.97 12.95
C ASN A 138 -0.95 10.06 13.48
N THR A 139 -1.24 8.79 13.77
CA THR A 139 -0.29 7.85 14.35
C THR A 139 -0.13 6.62 13.48
N ILE A 140 1.12 6.21 13.26
CA ILE A 140 1.47 4.92 12.68
C ILE A 140 2.35 4.13 13.66
N GLU A 141 2.11 2.82 13.76
CA GLU A 141 2.87 1.91 14.61
C GLU A 141 3.30 0.67 13.82
N LEU A 142 4.55 0.25 14.00
CA LEU A 142 5.11 -0.96 13.43
C LEU A 142 5.79 -1.76 14.53
N GLN A 143 5.33 -3.00 14.73
CA GLN A 143 5.92 -3.94 15.67
C GLN A 143 6.37 -5.18 14.92
N SER A 144 7.68 -5.39 14.82
CA SER A 144 8.22 -6.53 14.07
C SER A 144 9.61 -6.93 14.56
N ALA A 145 9.90 -8.22 14.43
CA ALA A 145 11.26 -8.76 14.57
C ALA A 145 12.13 -8.48 13.32
N LYS A 146 11.51 -8.08 12.21
CA LYS A 146 12.19 -7.69 10.95
C LYS A 146 12.75 -6.26 10.98
N LEU A 147 12.51 -5.51 12.05
CA LEU A 147 13.10 -4.19 12.21
C LEU A 147 14.59 -4.32 12.52
N LEU A 148 15.38 -3.59 11.76
CA LEU A 148 16.83 -3.65 11.83
C LEU A 148 17.36 -3.06 13.15
N PRO A 149 18.46 -3.59 13.73
CA PRO A 149 18.99 -3.16 15.02
C PRO A 149 19.48 -1.71 15.07
N LEU A 150 19.68 -1.17 16.27
CA LEU A 150 20.20 0.19 16.52
C LEU A 150 21.55 0.50 15.82
N GLU A 151 22.33 -0.51 15.48
CA GLU A 151 23.71 -0.38 14.99
C GLU A 151 23.80 -0.02 13.50
N ASN A 152 22.70 -0.10 12.74
CA ASN A 152 22.72 0.13 11.28
C ASN A 152 22.65 1.61 10.87
N GLY A 153 22.81 2.54 11.82
CA GLY A 153 22.95 3.97 11.54
C GLY A 153 21.64 4.76 11.66
N ALA A 154 21.47 5.75 10.79
CA ALA A 154 20.26 6.56 10.74
C ALA A 154 19.21 5.88 9.85
N TYR A 155 17.97 5.83 10.34
CA TYR A 155 16.84 5.36 9.56
C TYR A 155 16.01 6.53 9.05
N GLN A 156 15.27 6.26 7.99
CA GLN A 156 14.36 7.18 7.34
C GLN A 156 12.94 6.61 7.41
N VAL A 157 12.00 7.45 7.83
CA VAL A 157 10.56 7.23 7.63
C VAL A 157 10.10 8.28 6.62
N SER A 158 9.58 7.84 5.49
CA SER A 158 8.81 8.72 4.60
C SER A 158 7.36 8.65 5.05
N ILE A 159 6.75 9.78 5.33
CA ILE A 159 5.31 9.88 5.59
C ILE A 159 4.68 10.74 4.49
N SER A 160 3.50 10.32 4.02
CA SER A 160 2.67 11.11 3.11
C SER A 160 1.48 11.64 3.90
N ASP A 161 1.25 12.94 3.76
CA ASP A 161 0.19 13.68 4.44
C ASP A 161 -0.94 14.12 3.47
N ASP A 162 -0.92 13.65 2.21
CA ASP A 162 -1.75 14.18 1.14
C ASP A 162 -2.33 13.09 0.21
N LEU A 163 -3.14 12.16 0.75
CA LEU A 163 -4.03 11.32 -0.08
C LEU A 163 -5.43 11.93 -0.28
N ASP A 164 -5.74 13.04 0.38
CA ASP A 164 -7.10 13.64 0.41
C ASP A 164 -7.33 14.78 -0.61
N ASN A 165 -6.36 15.11 -1.48
CA ASN A 165 -6.54 16.08 -2.58
C ASN A 165 -6.69 15.42 -3.96
#